data_AF-A0A1Y3YTA0-F1
#
_entry.id   AF-A0A1Y3YTA0-F1
#
_cell.length_a   1.000
_cell.length_b   1.000
_cell.length_c   1.000
_cell.angle_alpha   90.00
_cell.angle_beta   90.00
_cell.angle_gamma   90.00
#
_symmetry.space_group_name_H-M   'P 1'
#
loop_
_entity.id
_entity.type
_entity.pdbx_description
1 polymer ?
#
loop_
_entity_poly.entity_id
_entity_poly.type
_entity_poly.pdbx_seq_one_letter_code
_entity_poly.pdbx_strand_id
1 'polypeptide(L)'
;MDIDTFINNYREAFGQQTELPIAFWYSDRPEAPTEKVSGCFFKSMAQVRSGKTISLNAETIGCGGGKFYTGFTDMPEHVPGFVSLKEKYKKTPEMVVDFIQEIQVPKAEKAWLHFTRIDNLASFDKAEGILFLTTPDVLAGLTTWAFFDSNAFDMVSAPFGSGCCSVVTQTVLENRKQGKRTFIGFFDPSVRPYFEADLLSFTIPMSRFKEMYHTMRESCLFDTRAWGKIKDRIQNARKETTPFNHLNISFEIRPDISLREVTIEDATAIYHAIDTHRDYMRTWLPFVDNLKSAADEESFLKGVLSVPADSYEPIFGIWNKQNEICGLVGFHFSDFANHRTEIGYWLLPEYQHQGIMTACVRRLCQWAVEAKDIKRIQIRCATGNTASNGIPVRLGFRLEGTERAGELLASGEYADIHVYSILKEELMEQQIQLNEHNKQEYPPMHTTEHIVNQTMIRLFGCGRSVSAHIERKKSKLDYRLNACPTEKQIKSLEEAVNEVIARHLPVTTEFITQEEAKGRFDLERLPEDASETVRVVKVGDYDECLCIGTHVANTSEIGTFKIISHDWDEESKRWRMRFKLV
;
A
#
# COMPACT_ATOMS: atom_id res chain seq x y z
N MET A 1 4.46 39.81 18.50
CA MET A 1 4.09 38.56 17.81
C MET A 1 4.77 37.43 18.55
N ASP A 2 4.03 36.41 18.95
CA ASP A 2 4.51 35.27 19.72
C ASP A 2 4.60 34.03 18.81
N ILE A 3 5.72 33.31 18.87
CA ILE A 3 6.02 32.23 17.92
C ILE A 3 5.15 31.00 18.22
N ASP A 4 5.02 30.62 19.49
CA ASP A 4 4.20 29.48 19.89
C ASP A 4 2.72 29.70 19.58
N THR A 5 2.23 30.92 19.80
CA THR A 5 0.88 31.34 19.43
C THR A 5 0.67 31.23 17.92
N PHE A 6 1.63 31.66 17.10
CA PHE A 6 1.55 31.50 15.65
C PHE A 6 1.52 30.02 15.25
N ILE A 7 2.42 29.20 15.78
CA ILE A 7 2.49 27.76 15.48
C ILE A 7 1.18 27.06 15.83
N ASN A 8 0.61 27.37 16.99
CA ASN A 8 -0.65 26.80 17.44
C ASN A 8 -1.81 27.20 16.52
N ASN A 9 -1.93 28.49 16.19
CA ASN A 9 -2.94 28.97 15.25
C ASN A 9 -2.76 28.37 13.84
N TYR A 10 -1.51 28.24 13.37
CA TYR A 10 -1.19 27.65 12.07
C TYR A 10 -1.58 26.17 12.01
N ARG A 11 -1.24 25.38 13.03
CA ARG A 11 -1.64 23.97 13.14
C ARG A 11 -3.15 23.79 13.30
N GLU A 12 -3.81 24.71 13.99
CA GLU A 12 -5.26 24.73 14.09
C GLU A 12 -5.91 25.03 12.73
N ALA A 13 -5.42 26.02 11.99
CA ALA A 13 -5.94 26.41 10.68
C ALA A 13 -5.69 25.34 9.60
N PHE A 14 -4.46 24.85 9.51
CA PHE A 14 -4.02 24.00 8.39
C PHE A 14 -3.85 22.53 8.74
N GLY A 15 -4.02 22.15 10.01
CA GLY A 15 -3.87 20.76 10.48
C GLY A 15 -2.54 20.51 11.21
N GLN A 16 -2.58 19.63 12.21
CA GLN A 16 -1.44 19.34 13.10
C GLN A 16 -0.20 18.77 12.38
N GLN A 17 -0.43 18.07 11.28
CA GLN A 17 0.64 17.45 10.50
C GLN A 17 1.17 18.36 9.41
N THR A 18 0.60 19.55 9.19
CA THR A 18 1.07 20.47 8.15
C THR A 18 2.46 20.99 8.50
N GLU A 19 3.32 21.02 7.49
CA GLU A 19 4.72 21.39 7.66
C GLU A 19 4.86 22.83 8.15
N LEU A 20 5.70 23.03 9.17
CA LEU A 20 5.93 24.36 9.70
C LEU A 20 6.73 25.22 8.72
N PRO A 21 6.42 26.52 8.61
CA PRO A 21 7.14 27.41 7.71
C PRO A 21 8.59 27.65 8.16
N ILE A 22 9.35 28.22 7.23
CA ILE A 22 10.78 28.50 7.37
C ILE A 22 10.97 30.02 7.42
N ALA A 23 11.63 30.51 8.46
CA ALA A 23 12.04 31.91 8.54
C ALA A 23 13.45 32.09 7.97
N PHE A 24 13.71 33.25 7.35
CA PHE A 24 15.06 33.61 6.90
C PHE A 24 15.41 35.06 7.22
N TRP A 25 16.71 35.32 7.45
CA TRP A 25 17.24 36.63 7.79
C TRP A 25 18.72 36.77 7.44
N TYR A 26 19.19 38.00 7.38
CA TYR A 26 20.61 38.30 7.23
C TYR A 26 21.28 38.63 8.57
N SER A 27 22.54 38.22 8.74
CA SER A 27 23.38 38.59 9.89
C SER A 27 24.88 38.71 9.53
N ASP A 28 25.68 39.27 10.44
CA ASP A 28 27.13 39.41 10.25
C ASP A 28 27.94 38.17 10.63
N ARG A 29 27.32 37.18 11.29
CA ARG A 29 28.00 35.98 11.80
C ARG A 29 27.23 34.71 11.45
N PRO A 30 27.88 33.57 11.21
CA PRO A 30 27.16 32.32 11.02
C PRO A 30 26.46 31.92 12.34
N GLU A 31 25.24 31.42 12.24
CA GLU A 31 24.46 30.90 13.39
C GLU A 31 24.43 29.36 13.42
N ALA A 32 24.97 28.71 12.38
CA ALA A 32 25.05 27.26 12.28
C ALA A 32 26.22 26.81 11.38
N PRO A 33 26.71 25.56 11.52
CA PRO A 33 27.74 24.99 10.67
C PRO A 33 27.38 25.12 9.19
N THR A 34 28.39 25.43 8.36
CA THR A 34 28.16 25.71 6.96
C THR A 34 28.92 24.74 6.07
N GLU A 35 28.18 23.94 5.31
CA GLU A 35 28.73 23.14 4.22
C GLU A 35 28.54 23.87 2.89
N LYS A 36 29.52 23.71 2.00
CA LYS A 36 29.43 24.26 0.65
C LYS A 36 28.37 23.51 -0.15
N VAL A 37 27.38 24.23 -0.66
CA VAL A 37 26.29 23.65 -1.44
C VAL A 37 26.63 23.70 -2.92
N SER A 38 26.76 22.55 -3.57
CA SER A 38 26.96 22.49 -5.02
C SER A 38 25.64 22.81 -5.75
N GLY A 39 25.66 23.80 -6.65
CA GLY A 39 24.45 24.21 -7.37
C GLY A 39 23.44 24.95 -6.49
N CYS A 40 22.14 24.66 -6.67
CA CYS A 40 21.05 25.38 -6.01
C CYS A 40 21.09 25.19 -4.48
N PHE A 41 21.06 26.29 -3.71
CA PHE A 41 21.13 26.20 -2.24
C PHE A 41 19.85 25.63 -1.61
N PHE A 42 18.72 25.63 -2.33
CA PHE A 42 17.48 25.03 -1.85
C PHE A 42 17.57 23.52 -1.63
N LYS A 43 18.59 22.84 -2.17
CA LYS A 43 18.97 21.47 -1.78
C LYS A 43 19.08 21.30 -0.26
N SER A 44 19.55 22.34 0.42
CA SER A 44 19.76 22.33 1.87
C SER A 44 18.46 22.48 2.66
N MET A 45 17.32 22.78 2.00
CA MET A 45 16.05 22.92 2.71
C MET A 45 15.61 21.62 3.36
N ALA A 46 15.99 20.44 2.87
CA ALA A 46 15.74 19.18 3.57
C ALA A 46 16.29 19.18 5.02
N GLN A 47 17.44 19.82 5.24
CA GLN A 47 18.02 19.99 6.58
C GLN A 47 17.19 20.96 7.42
N VAL A 48 16.71 22.05 6.81
CA VAL A 48 15.88 23.05 7.50
C VAL A 48 14.54 22.47 7.91
N ARG A 49 13.89 21.74 7.00
CA ARG A 49 12.62 21.04 7.21
C ARG A 49 12.71 20.01 8.35
N SER A 50 13.86 19.36 8.51
CA SER A 50 14.15 18.45 9.65
C SER A 50 14.54 19.15 10.95
N GLY A 51 14.52 20.49 10.99
CA GLY A 51 14.75 21.27 12.21
C GLY A 51 16.19 21.71 12.41
N LYS A 52 17.05 21.69 11.39
CA LYS A 52 18.40 22.29 11.47
C LYS A 52 18.37 23.74 10.98
N THR A 53 19.18 24.61 11.58
CA THR A 53 19.45 25.93 11.00
C THR A 53 20.58 25.80 9.98
N ILE A 54 20.47 26.48 8.84
CA ILE A 54 21.58 26.63 7.88
C ILE A 54 22.00 28.09 7.80
N SER A 55 23.28 28.34 7.58
CA SER A 55 23.85 29.68 7.34
C SER A 55 24.56 29.66 5.99
N LEU A 56 24.29 30.61 5.11
CA LEU A 56 24.81 30.66 3.74
C LEU A 56 25.50 32.01 3.49
N ASN A 57 26.53 32.00 2.65
CA ASN A 57 27.25 33.22 2.23
C ASN A 57 27.76 33.09 0.79
N ALA A 58 28.52 34.07 0.31
CA ALA A 58 29.09 34.11 -1.04
C ALA A 58 30.00 32.91 -1.37
N GLU A 59 30.66 32.30 -0.38
CA GLU A 59 31.61 31.19 -0.55
C GLU A 59 30.91 29.83 -0.53
N THR A 60 29.80 29.73 0.20
CA THR A 60 29.12 28.45 0.48
C THR A 60 27.98 28.18 -0.50
N ILE A 61 27.40 29.21 -1.11
CA ILE A 61 26.45 29.05 -2.21
C ILE A 61 27.20 28.68 -3.49
N GLY A 62 26.91 27.55 -4.13
CA GLY A 62 27.56 27.15 -5.38
C GLY A 62 26.94 27.76 -6.64
N CYS A 63 25.62 28.00 -6.65
CA CYS A 63 24.90 28.57 -7.80
C CYS A 63 25.18 30.06 -7.96
N GLY A 64 25.63 30.49 -9.15
CA GLY A 64 25.83 31.91 -9.48
C GLY A 64 24.56 32.75 -9.33
N GLY A 65 23.40 32.24 -9.78
CA GLY A 65 22.10 32.88 -9.56
C GLY A 65 21.77 32.98 -8.07
N GLY A 66 22.04 31.93 -7.30
CA GLY A 66 21.85 31.94 -5.84
C GLY A 66 22.64 33.04 -5.15
N LYS A 67 23.92 33.23 -5.51
CA LYS A 67 24.76 34.31 -4.96
C LYS A 67 24.25 35.70 -5.33
N PHE A 68 23.84 35.86 -6.59
CA PHE A 68 23.34 37.13 -7.11
C PHE A 68 22.01 37.52 -6.44
N TYR A 69 20.99 36.65 -6.50
CA TYR A 69 19.66 36.95 -5.97
C TYR A 69 19.60 37.04 -4.43
N THR A 70 20.61 36.53 -3.73
CA THR A 70 20.79 36.78 -2.28
C THR A 70 21.60 38.04 -1.98
N GLY A 71 22.04 38.78 -3.01
CA GLY A 71 22.74 40.05 -2.87
C GLY A 71 24.22 39.96 -2.53
N PHE A 72 24.81 38.75 -2.52
CA PHE A 72 26.20 38.54 -2.11
C PHE A 72 27.22 38.84 -3.21
N THR A 73 26.83 38.73 -4.48
CA THR A 73 27.72 39.02 -5.62
C THR A 73 26.96 39.76 -6.71
N ASP A 74 27.70 40.39 -7.61
CA ASP A 74 27.14 40.88 -8.87
C ASP A 74 26.78 39.71 -9.80
N MET A 75 25.98 39.98 -10.84
CA MET A 75 25.53 38.96 -11.78
C MET A 75 26.73 38.44 -12.61
N PRO A 76 26.99 37.12 -12.65
CA PRO A 76 28.04 36.59 -13.51
C PRO A 76 27.76 36.84 -15.01
N GLU A 77 28.79 37.20 -15.77
CA GLU A 77 28.67 37.59 -17.20
C GLU A 77 28.04 36.51 -18.10
N HIS A 78 28.18 35.23 -17.74
CA HIS A 78 27.63 34.12 -18.52
C HIS A 78 26.13 33.89 -18.32
N VAL A 79 25.50 34.51 -17.29
CA VAL A 79 24.10 34.22 -16.94
C VAL A 79 23.09 34.62 -18.03
N PRO A 80 23.17 35.80 -18.67
CA PRO A 80 22.26 36.15 -19.75
C PRO A 80 22.24 35.10 -20.87
N GLY A 81 23.42 34.69 -21.36
CA GLY A 81 23.55 33.65 -22.38
C GLY A 81 23.07 32.28 -21.90
N PHE A 82 23.35 31.91 -20.65
CA PHE A 82 22.85 30.66 -20.06
C PHE A 82 21.32 30.61 -20.02
N VAL A 83 20.68 31.67 -19.50
CA VAL A 83 19.22 31.73 -19.32
C VAL A 83 18.49 31.76 -20.66
N SER A 84 19.03 32.43 -21.69
CA SER A 84 18.34 32.56 -22.97
C SER A 84 18.75 31.54 -24.03
N LEU A 85 20.05 31.28 -24.21
CA LEU A 85 20.54 30.45 -25.32
C LEU A 85 20.58 28.97 -24.94
N LYS A 86 20.90 28.65 -23.69
CA LYS A 86 20.97 27.27 -23.19
C LYS A 86 19.64 26.80 -22.61
N GLU A 87 19.13 27.48 -21.59
CA GLU A 87 17.91 27.08 -20.87
C GLU A 87 16.62 27.59 -21.53
N LYS A 88 16.72 28.61 -22.39
CA LYS A 88 15.59 29.19 -23.15
C LYS A 88 14.42 29.69 -22.30
N TYR A 89 14.67 30.19 -21.09
CA TYR A 89 13.64 30.81 -20.25
C TYR A 89 13.26 32.22 -20.72
N LYS A 90 14.15 32.89 -21.45
CA LYS A 90 13.93 34.17 -22.14
C LYS A 90 14.44 34.07 -23.57
N LYS A 91 13.86 34.85 -24.49
CA LYS A 91 14.17 34.74 -25.91
C LYS A 91 15.60 35.20 -26.25
N THR A 92 16.10 36.25 -25.60
CA THR A 92 17.44 36.81 -25.88
C THR A 92 18.19 37.17 -24.60
N PRO A 93 19.54 37.22 -24.63
CA PRO A 93 20.33 37.67 -23.47
C PRO A 93 19.98 39.09 -23.01
N GLU A 94 19.64 39.99 -23.93
CA GLU A 94 19.27 41.38 -23.64
C GLU A 94 18.00 41.44 -22.79
N MET A 95 16.98 40.63 -23.12
CA MET A 95 15.77 40.52 -22.29
C MET A 95 16.07 40.03 -20.86
N VAL A 96 17.14 39.26 -20.66
CA VAL A 96 17.56 38.82 -19.32
C VAL A 96 18.22 39.97 -18.59
N VAL A 97 19.10 40.73 -19.26
CA VAL A 97 19.75 41.93 -18.69
C VAL A 97 18.72 42.98 -18.30
N ASP A 98 17.80 43.32 -19.21
CA ASP A 98 16.72 44.29 -18.96
C ASP A 98 15.89 43.89 -17.74
N PHE A 99 15.50 42.61 -17.68
CA PHE A 99 14.73 42.07 -16.57
C PHE A 99 15.48 42.15 -15.23
N ILE A 100 16.78 41.85 -15.21
CA ILE A 100 17.62 41.96 -14.00
C ILE A 100 17.76 43.42 -13.56
N GLN A 101 17.94 44.34 -14.51
CA GLN A 101 18.03 45.77 -14.23
C GLN A 101 16.70 46.30 -13.65
N GLU A 102 15.56 45.81 -14.14
CA GLU A 102 14.23 46.18 -13.62
C GLU A 102 14.00 45.68 -12.20
N ILE A 103 14.43 44.47 -11.85
CA ILE A 103 14.30 43.94 -10.48
C ILE A 103 15.10 44.77 -9.46
N GLN A 104 16.23 45.34 -9.86
CA GLN A 104 17.14 46.07 -8.97
C GLN A 104 17.56 45.23 -7.74
N VAL A 105 18.15 44.06 -7.98
CA VAL A 105 18.56 43.14 -6.90
C VAL A 105 19.43 43.86 -5.87
N PRO A 106 19.02 43.91 -4.60
CA PRO A 106 19.73 44.66 -3.58
C PRO A 106 21.03 43.94 -3.19
N LYS A 107 22.12 44.70 -2.99
CA LYS A 107 23.32 44.15 -2.35
C LYS A 107 23.02 43.84 -0.88
N ALA A 108 23.48 42.68 -0.43
CA ALA A 108 23.37 42.26 0.96
C ALA A 108 24.26 43.16 1.83
N GLU A 109 23.68 43.73 2.88
CA GLU A 109 24.42 44.57 3.84
C GLU A 109 25.21 43.73 4.85
N LYS A 110 24.88 42.44 4.98
CA LYS A 110 25.48 41.52 5.93
C LYS A 110 26.00 40.27 5.24
N ALA A 111 26.94 39.59 5.89
CA ALA A 111 27.73 38.52 5.28
C ALA A 111 27.01 37.15 5.19
N TRP A 112 25.96 36.93 5.98
CA TRP A 112 25.29 35.64 6.09
C TRP A 112 23.78 35.74 5.90
N LEU A 113 23.21 34.70 5.27
CA LEU A 113 21.78 34.47 5.11
C LEU A 113 21.42 33.15 5.80
N HIS A 114 20.47 33.19 6.73
CA HIS A 114 20.09 32.04 7.53
C HIS A 114 18.71 31.54 7.13
N PHE A 115 18.48 30.24 7.25
CA PHE A 115 17.16 29.64 7.18
C PHE A 115 16.98 28.72 8.37
N THR A 116 15.84 28.85 9.05
CA THR A 116 15.45 27.95 10.14
C THR A 116 13.96 27.69 10.12
N ARG A 117 13.54 26.51 10.57
CA ARG A 117 12.12 26.22 10.78
C ARG A 117 11.61 27.09 11.93
N ILE A 118 10.37 27.56 11.83
CA ILE A 118 9.86 28.63 12.70
C ILE A 118 9.87 28.28 14.20
N ASP A 119 9.83 26.99 14.56
CA ASP A 119 9.92 26.50 15.93
C ASP A 119 11.33 26.63 16.54
N ASN A 120 12.35 26.84 15.71
CA ASN A 120 13.72 27.14 16.16
C ASN A 120 14.06 28.65 16.08
N LEU A 121 13.12 29.48 15.62
CA LEU A 121 13.34 30.91 15.51
C LEU A 121 13.29 31.55 16.91
N ALA A 122 14.28 32.38 17.26
CA ALA A 122 14.30 33.05 18.56
C ALA A 122 13.32 34.23 18.65
N SER A 123 13.18 35.01 17.57
CA SER A 123 12.26 36.14 17.46
C SER A 123 12.01 36.49 15.99
N PHE A 124 10.83 37.05 15.70
CA PHE A 124 10.50 37.62 14.38
C PHE A 124 11.22 38.94 14.06
N ASP A 125 11.87 39.60 15.03
CA ASP A 125 12.39 40.97 14.88
C ASP A 125 13.44 41.11 13.77
N LYS A 126 14.23 40.05 13.54
CA LYS A 126 15.29 40.02 12.53
C LYS A 126 14.86 39.35 11.23
N ALA A 127 13.69 38.72 11.20
CA ALA A 127 13.22 37.98 10.03
C ALA A 127 13.03 38.95 8.85
N GLU A 128 13.43 38.50 7.66
CA GLU A 128 13.09 39.18 6.41
C GLU A 128 11.77 38.63 5.87
N GLY A 129 11.57 37.31 5.94
CA GLY A 129 10.31 36.72 5.53
C GLY A 129 10.11 35.31 6.06
N ILE A 130 8.88 34.85 5.86
CA ILE A 130 8.42 33.53 6.22
C ILE A 130 8.06 32.78 4.93
N LEU A 131 8.82 31.73 4.63
CA LEU A 131 8.63 30.83 3.50
C LEU A 131 7.76 29.65 3.92
N PHE A 132 6.65 29.46 3.22
CA PHE A 132 5.79 28.30 3.33
C PHE A 132 6.04 27.39 2.13
N LEU A 133 6.16 26.09 2.39
CA LEU A 133 6.10 25.05 1.36
C LEU A 133 4.66 24.54 1.31
N THR A 134 4.00 24.72 0.18
CA THR A 134 2.54 24.67 0.12
C THR A 134 2.06 23.74 -0.97
N THR A 135 1.18 22.81 -0.62
CA THR A 135 0.28 22.15 -1.58
C THR A 135 -0.78 23.16 -2.06
N PRO A 136 -1.54 22.86 -3.13
CA PRO A 136 -2.61 23.73 -3.60
C PRO A 136 -3.63 24.13 -2.51
N ASP A 137 -3.91 23.23 -1.56
CA ASP A 137 -4.87 23.48 -0.48
C ASP A 137 -4.35 24.44 0.58
N VAL A 138 -3.10 24.20 1.02
CA VAL A 138 -2.44 25.11 1.96
C VAL A 138 -2.26 26.48 1.32
N LEU A 139 -1.90 26.51 0.03
CA LEU A 139 -1.77 27.74 -0.74
C LEU A 139 -3.09 28.51 -0.84
N ALA A 140 -4.22 27.83 -1.04
CA ALA A 140 -5.54 28.45 -1.06
C ALA A 140 -5.82 29.20 0.26
N GLY A 141 -5.55 28.57 1.40
CA GLY A 141 -5.74 29.21 2.71
C GLY A 141 -4.83 30.39 2.96
N LEU A 142 -3.53 30.25 2.65
CA LEU A 142 -2.56 31.34 2.78
C LEU A 142 -2.90 32.52 1.87
N THR A 143 -3.39 32.24 0.66
CA THR A 143 -3.87 33.26 -0.28
C THR A 143 -5.09 33.97 0.29
N THR A 144 -6.12 33.24 0.74
CA THR A 144 -7.31 33.87 1.33
C THR A 144 -6.99 34.69 2.58
N TRP A 145 -6.05 34.24 3.41
CA TRP A 145 -5.58 34.99 4.56
C TRP A 145 -4.81 36.25 4.15
N ALA A 146 -3.98 36.18 3.12
CA ALA A 146 -3.26 37.35 2.59
C ALA A 146 -4.21 38.44 2.05
N PHE A 147 -5.34 38.07 1.47
CA PHE A 147 -6.36 39.02 0.98
C PHE A 147 -7.37 39.47 2.05
N PHE A 148 -7.41 38.83 3.23
CA PHE A 148 -8.52 38.98 4.17
C PHE A 148 -8.80 40.43 4.62
N ASP A 149 -7.74 41.21 4.87
CA ASP A 149 -7.81 42.60 5.35
C ASP A 149 -7.47 43.62 4.24
N SER A 150 -7.44 43.22 2.96
CA SER A 150 -7.01 44.10 1.86
C SER A 150 -7.70 43.82 0.52
N ASN A 151 -8.08 44.90 -0.15
CA ASN A 151 -8.68 44.87 -1.50
C ASN A 151 -7.64 44.97 -2.64
N ALA A 152 -6.34 45.00 -2.33
CA ALA A 152 -5.30 45.09 -3.36
C ALA A 152 -5.32 43.84 -4.25
N PHE A 153 -5.57 44.00 -5.54
CA PHE A 153 -5.73 42.88 -6.47
C PHE A 153 -4.45 42.06 -6.70
N ASP A 154 -3.28 42.63 -6.41
CA ASP A 154 -1.96 42.03 -6.57
C ASP A 154 -1.32 41.62 -5.24
N MET A 155 -2.12 41.54 -4.15
CA MET A 155 -1.68 41.14 -2.82
C MET A 155 -0.89 39.83 -2.83
N VAL A 156 -1.31 38.88 -3.67
CA VAL A 156 -0.56 37.66 -3.97
C VAL A 156 -0.10 37.74 -5.42
N SER A 157 1.21 37.70 -5.63
CA SER A 157 1.84 37.84 -6.94
C SER A 157 2.71 36.63 -7.27
N ALA A 158 2.76 36.24 -8.54
CA ALA A 158 3.67 35.21 -9.06
C ALA A 158 4.70 35.85 -10.00
N PRO A 159 5.73 36.55 -9.47
CA PRO A 159 6.74 37.18 -10.32
C PRO A 159 7.57 36.10 -11.04
N PHE A 160 7.85 36.33 -12.32
CA PHE A 160 8.84 35.52 -13.03
C PHE A 160 10.20 35.67 -12.33
N GLY A 161 10.94 34.58 -12.13
CA GLY A 161 12.23 34.59 -11.47
C GLY A 161 12.64 33.20 -10.98
N SER A 162 13.91 33.05 -10.59
CA SER A 162 14.38 31.84 -9.91
C SER A 162 13.78 31.71 -8.51
N GLY A 163 13.90 30.53 -7.89
CA GLY A 163 13.45 30.31 -6.52
C GLY A 163 14.10 31.28 -5.53
N CYS A 164 15.37 31.62 -5.73
CA CYS A 164 16.07 32.57 -4.87
C CYS A 164 15.62 34.02 -5.12
N CYS A 165 15.24 34.36 -6.36
CA CYS A 165 14.63 35.65 -6.67
C CYS A 165 13.26 35.80 -5.98
N SER A 166 12.36 34.84 -6.22
CA SER A 166 10.99 34.88 -5.70
C SER A 166 10.92 34.81 -4.17
N VAL A 167 11.77 34.00 -3.53
CA VAL A 167 11.80 33.86 -2.06
C VAL A 167 12.58 35.00 -1.40
N VAL A 168 13.80 35.29 -1.82
CA VAL A 168 14.71 36.20 -1.10
C VAL A 168 14.65 37.61 -1.65
N THR A 169 14.96 37.80 -2.95
CA THR A 169 15.06 39.13 -3.56
C THR A 169 13.75 39.91 -3.46
N GLN A 170 12.64 39.32 -3.90
CA GLN A 170 11.33 39.97 -3.92
C GLN A 170 10.88 40.33 -2.50
N THR A 171 11.14 39.46 -1.53
CA THR A 171 10.85 39.72 -0.11
C THR A 171 11.60 40.91 0.44
N VAL A 172 12.92 40.97 0.22
CA VAL A 172 13.76 42.09 0.69
C VAL A 172 13.33 43.40 0.03
N LEU A 173 13.05 43.39 -1.27
CA LEU A 173 12.56 44.57 -1.99
C LEU A 173 11.19 45.03 -1.48
N GLU A 174 10.27 44.11 -1.23
CA GLU A 174 8.95 44.42 -0.70
C GLU A 174 9.03 45.00 0.73
N ASN A 175 9.90 44.44 1.59
CA ASN A 175 10.17 45.00 2.92
C ASN A 175 10.71 46.43 2.85
N ARG A 176 11.69 46.70 1.98
CA ARG A 176 12.35 48.02 1.87
C ARG A 176 11.38 49.14 1.50
N LYS A 177 10.39 48.85 0.65
CA LYS A 177 9.35 49.81 0.28
C LYS A 177 8.13 49.79 1.20
N GLN A 178 8.18 49.05 2.31
CA GLN A 178 7.05 48.79 3.21
C GLN A 178 5.81 48.25 2.47
N GLY A 179 6.06 47.52 1.39
CA GLY A 179 5.03 46.90 0.57
C GLY A 179 4.33 45.76 1.29
N LYS A 180 3.22 45.31 0.73
CA LYS A 180 2.32 44.35 1.36
C LYS A 180 2.14 43.07 0.57
N ARG A 181 2.74 42.96 -0.62
CA ARG A 181 2.55 41.80 -1.49
C ARG A 181 3.25 40.57 -0.93
N THR A 182 2.68 39.40 -1.18
CA THR A 182 3.28 38.09 -0.95
C THR A 182 3.56 37.42 -2.29
N PHE A 183 4.43 36.42 -2.28
CA PHE A 183 4.99 35.87 -3.51
C PHE A 183 4.80 34.36 -3.61
N ILE A 184 4.18 33.91 -4.70
CA ILE A 184 4.21 32.49 -5.11
C ILE A 184 5.45 32.29 -5.99
N GLY A 185 6.23 31.26 -5.71
CA GLY A 185 7.46 30.96 -6.42
C GLY A 185 7.61 29.49 -6.77
N PHE A 186 8.86 29.10 -7.03
CA PHE A 186 9.25 27.76 -7.50
C PHE A 186 8.71 27.38 -8.89
N PHE A 187 8.42 28.36 -9.74
CA PHE A 187 8.09 28.12 -11.14
C PHE A 187 9.32 27.94 -12.04
N ASP A 188 10.54 28.11 -11.52
CA ASP A 188 11.76 27.86 -12.28
C ASP A 188 12.13 26.37 -12.29
N PRO A 189 12.44 25.78 -13.47
CA PRO A 189 12.84 24.37 -13.55
C PRO A 189 14.10 24.02 -12.76
N SER A 190 14.93 25.01 -12.40
CA SER A 190 16.18 24.78 -11.66
C SER A 190 15.97 24.45 -10.19
N VAL A 191 14.88 24.89 -9.55
CA VAL A 191 14.55 24.57 -8.16
C VAL A 191 13.63 23.36 -8.01
N ARG A 192 12.77 23.09 -9.01
CA ARG A 192 11.75 22.02 -8.95
C ARG A 192 12.30 20.63 -8.58
N PRO A 193 13.49 20.18 -9.05
CA PRO A 193 14.02 18.86 -8.69
C PRO A 193 14.31 18.65 -7.20
N TYR A 194 14.28 19.72 -6.38
CA TYR A 194 14.61 19.64 -4.95
C TYR A 194 13.39 19.65 -4.03
N PHE A 195 12.19 19.65 -4.59
CA PHE A 195 10.93 19.62 -3.86
C PHE A 195 9.94 18.68 -4.53
N GLU A 196 8.98 18.23 -3.73
CA GLU A 196 7.87 17.38 -4.14
C GLU A 196 7.05 18.05 -5.25
N ALA A 197 6.49 17.24 -6.16
CA ALA A 197 5.87 17.69 -7.41
C ALA A 197 4.67 18.63 -7.19
N ASP A 198 4.00 18.50 -6.05
CA ASP A 198 2.82 19.25 -5.62
C ASP A 198 3.14 20.46 -4.73
N LEU A 199 4.39 20.63 -4.31
CA LEU A 199 4.81 21.74 -3.46
C LEU A 199 5.31 22.95 -4.27
N LEU A 200 4.74 24.11 -3.98
CA LEU A 200 5.24 25.42 -4.38
C LEU A 200 5.76 26.20 -3.16
N SER A 201 6.43 27.33 -3.41
CA SER A 201 6.75 28.29 -2.35
C SER A 201 5.68 29.38 -2.28
N PHE A 202 5.33 29.76 -1.05
CA PHE A 202 4.59 30.99 -0.75
C PHE A 202 5.39 31.77 0.28
N THR A 203 5.87 32.96 -0.06
CA THR A 203 6.72 33.75 0.83
C THR A 203 6.00 35.02 1.27
N ILE A 204 5.94 35.24 2.58
CA ILE A 204 5.35 36.44 3.19
C ILE A 204 6.48 37.33 3.71
N PRO A 205 6.66 38.53 3.14
CA PRO A 205 7.59 39.52 3.69
C PRO A 205 7.17 39.99 5.06
N MET A 206 8.11 40.30 5.95
CA MET A 206 7.79 40.77 7.31
C MET A 206 7.04 42.11 7.33
N SER A 207 7.16 42.94 6.29
CA SER A 207 6.31 44.13 6.12
C SER A 207 4.82 43.79 6.01
N ARG A 208 4.48 42.59 5.52
CA ARG A 208 3.11 42.09 5.45
C ARG A 208 2.73 41.16 6.59
N PHE A 209 3.63 40.25 6.98
CA PHE A 209 3.36 39.24 8.00
C PHE A 209 2.93 39.85 9.33
N LYS A 210 3.46 41.04 9.69
CA LYS A 210 3.11 41.76 10.92
C LYS A 210 1.61 42.03 11.07
N GLU A 211 0.93 42.40 9.98
CA GLU A 211 -0.53 42.63 10.00
C GLU A 211 -1.28 41.31 9.93
N MET A 212 -0.88 40.44 9.00
CA MET A 212 -1.50 39.12 8.82
C MET A 212 -1.52 38.31 10.11
N TYR A 213 -0.44 38.33 10.90
CA TYR A 213 -0.35 37.65 12.19
C TYR A 213 -1.53 37.98 13.10
N HIS A 214 -1.97 39.24 13.12
CA HIS A 214 -3.06 39.70 13.98
C HIS A 214 -4.46 39.39 13.42
N THR A 215 -4.59 39.21 12.10
CA THR A 215 -5.86 38.94 11.44
C THR A 215 -6.13 37.45 11.17
N MET A 216 -5.17 36.56 11.47
CA MET A 216 -5.28 35.12 11.19
C MET A 216 -6.56 34.51 11.78
N ARG A 217 -6.85 34.71 13.07
CA ARG A 217 -8.04 34.14 13.72
C ARG A 217 -9.36 34.75 13.27
N GLU A 218 -9.33 35.95 12.69
CA GLU A 218 -10.52 36.62 12.15
C GLU A 218 -10.83 36.13 10.72
N SER A 219 -9.86 35.50 10.05
CA SER A 219 -9.99 35.03 8.68
C SER A 219 -10.86 33.77 8.54
N CYS A 220 -11.13 33.38 7.29
CA CYS A 220 -11.92 32.18 6.99
C CYS A 220 -11.26 30.86 7.45
N LEU A 221 -10.00 30.90 7.89
CA LEU A 221 -9.25 29.72 8.35
C LEU A 221 -9.81 29.07 9.63
N PHE A 222 -10.70 29.77 10.34
CA PHE A 222 -11.27 29.31 11.61
C PHE A 222 -12.80 29.36 11.56
N ASP A 223 -13.45 28.35 12.14
CA ASP A 223 -14.91 28.30 12.34
C ASP A 223 -15.79 28.50 11.09
N THR A 224 -15.24 28.31 9.87
CA THR A 224 -16.01 28.36 8.62
C THR A 224 -16.21 26.99 8.00
N ARG A 225 -17.42 26.76 7.49
CA ARG A 225 -17.80 25.50 6.82
C ARG A 225 -16.98 25.22 5.56
N ALA A 226 -16.66 26.26 4.79
CA ALA A 226 -15.94 26.12 3.53
C ALA A 226 -14.48 25.68 3.78
N TRP A 227 -13.79 26.36 4.71
CA TRP A 227 -12.43 26.01 5.06
C TRP A 227 -12.35 24.66 5.79
N GLY A 228 -13.33 24.35 6.66
CA GLY A 228 -13.39 23.05 7.36
C GLY A 228 -13.27 21.84 6.43
N LYS A 229 -13.95 21.87 5.27
CA LYS A 229 -13.83 20.81 4.24
C LYS A 229 -12.42 20.68 3.66
N ILE A 230 -11.75 21.81 3.42
CA ILE A 230 -10.38 21.83 2.88
C ILE A 230 -9.40 21.36 3.95
N LYS A 231 -9.56 21.79 5.20
CA LYS A 231 -8.77 21.31 6.34
C LYS A 231 -8.90 19.79 6.51
N ASP A 232 -10.11 19.24 6.43
CA ASP A 232 -10.33 17.80 6.47
C ASP A 232 -9.58 17.10 5.32
N ARG A 233 -9.61 17.67 4.10
CA ARG A 233 -8.84 17.16 2.95
C ARG A 233 -7.33 17.20 3.19
N ILE A 234 -6.79 18.30 3.74
CA ILE A 234 -5.37 18.42 4.10
C ILE A 234 -4.97 17.34 5.12
N GLN A 235 -5.82 17.08 6.13
CA GLN A 235 -5.54 16.10 7.18
C GLN A 235 -5.69 14.64 6.69
N ASN A 236 -6.62 14.37 5.77
CA ASN A 236 -6.85 13.04 5.23
C ASN A 236 -5.84 12.68 4.12
N ALA A 237 -5.43 13.65 3.30
CA ALA A 237 -4.39 13.46 2.29
C ALA A 237 -3.07 12.94 2.89
N ARG A 238 -2.79 13.23 4.17
CA ARG A 238 -1.61 12.70 4.88
C ARG A 238 -1.83 11.41 5.66
N LYS A 239 -3.07 10.97 5.91
CA LYS A 239 -3.35 9.60 6.37
C LYS A 239 -3.11 8.56 5.27
N GLU A 240 -3.22 8.99 4.02
CA GLU A 240 -2.89 8.18 2.84
C GLU A 240 -1.39 8.19 2.50
N THR A 241 -0.59 9.08 3.09
CA THR A 241 0.87 9.13 2.87
C THR A 241 1.63 8.32 3.93
N THR A 242 1.55 6.99 3.83
CA THR A 242 2.81 6.25 3.89
C THR A 242 3.51 6.61 2.57
N PRO A 243 4.80 7.04 2.54
CA PRO A 243 5.41 7.57 1.31
C PRO A 243 5.33 6.63 0.10
N PHE A 244 5.08 5.36 0.41
CA PHE A 244 4.89 4.25 -0.48
C PHE A 244 3.74 3.42 0.07
N ASN A 245 2.83 2.94 -0.78
CA ASN A 245 1.88 1.92 -0.37
C ASN A 245 2.67 0.68 0.04
N HIS A 246 2.67 0.40 1.34
CA HIS A 246 3.16 -0.85 1.90
C HIS A 246 1.96 -1.49 2.58
N LEU A 247 1.26 -2.35 1.84
CA LEU A 247 0.26 -3.22 2.46
C LEU A 247 0.94 -4.25 3.40
N ASN A 248 2.28 -4.37 3.33
CA ASN A 248 3.13 -5.33 4.04
C ASN A 248 2.61 -6.75 3.85
N ILE A 249 2.15 -7.03 2.62
CA ILE A 249 1.55 -8.30 2.29
C ILE A 249 2.65 -9.30 1.97
N SER A 250 2.60 -10.43 2.68
CA SER A 250 3.39 -11.59 2.34
C SER A 250 2.56 -12.85 2.43
N PHE A 251 2.82 -13.77 1.50
CA PHE A 251 2.22 -15.09 1.47
C PHE A 251 3.33 -16.14 1.45
N GLU A 252 3.24 -17.12 2.34
CA GLU A 252 3.96 -18.37 2.17
C GLU A 252 3.26 -19.15 1.05
N ILE A 253 3.95 -19.37 -0.07
CA ILE A 253 3.42 -20.10 -1.23
C ILE A 253 3.78 -21.58 -1.11
N ARG A 254 5.00 -21.85 -0.65
CA ARG A 254 5.54 -23.17 -0.34
C ARG A 254 6.55 -23.02 0.81
N PRO A 255 6.97 -24.11 1.47
CA PRO A 255 7.98 -24.03 2.52
C PRO A 255 9.28 -23.34 2.06
N ASP A 256 9.62 -23.43 0.76
CA ASP A 256 10.83 -22.89 0.15
C ASP A 256 10.65 -21.57 -0.62
N ILE A 257 9.41 -21.11 -0.82
CA ILE A 257 9.08 -19.93 -1.63
C ILE A 257 8.07 -19.05 -0.91
N SER A 258 8.43 -17.77 -0.79
CA SER A 258 7.54 -16.71 -0.30
C SER A 258 7.24 -15.71 -1.41
N LEU A 259 6.03 -15.16 -1.36
CA LEU A 259 5.61 -14.02 -2.15
C LEU A 259 5.55 -12.82 -1.20
N ARG A 260 6.24 -11.72 -1.51
CA ARG A 260 6.21 -10.50 -0.69
C ARG A 260 6.08 -9.27 -1.56
N GLU A 261 5.34 -8.28 -1.08
CA GLU A 261 5.24 -6.97 -1.72
C GLU A 261 6.64 -6.35 -1.85
N VAL A 262 6.96 -5.80 -3.03
CA VAL A 262 8.28 -5.21 -3.28
C VAL A 262 8.43 -3.87 -2.57
N THR A 263 9.65 -3.61 -2.12
CA THR A 263 10.07 -2.36 -1.50
C THR A 263 11.13 -1.69 -2.36
N ILE A 264 11.43 -0.41 -2.10
CA ILE A 264 12.45 0.31 -2.87
C ILE A 264 13.83 -0.32 -2.68
N GLU A 265 14.07 -0.87 -1.49
CA GLU A 265 15.28 -1.59 -1.13
C GLU A 265 15.50 -2.85 -1.99
N ASP A 266 14.44 -3.41 -2.58
CA ASP A 266 14.51 -4.58 -3.46
C ASP A 266 15.00 -4.24 -4.88
N ALA A 267 15.03 -2.95 -5.27
CA ALA A 267 15.37 -2.52 -6.63
C ALA A 267 16.71 -3.08 -7.13
N THR A 268 17.73 -3.09 -6.25
CA THR A 268 19.06 -3.60 -6.61
C THR A 268 19.03 -5.11 -6.86
N ALA A 269 18.30 -5.86 -6.04
CA ALA A 269 18.19 -7.31 -6.19
C ALA A 269 17.42 -7.68 -7.47
N ILE A 270 16.30 -6.99 -7.73
CA ILE A 270 15.47 -7.17 -8.93
C ILE A 270 16.28 -6.86 -10.18
N TYR A 271 16.94 -5.70 -10.23
CA TYR A 271 17.79 -5.32 -11.36
C TYR A 271 18.89 -6.34 -11.61
N HIS A 272 19.59 -6.78 -10.56
CA HIS A 272 20.67 -7.77 -10.70
C HIS A 272 20.16 -9.10 -11.29
N ALA A 273 18.99 -9.57 -10.86
CA ALA A 273 18.38 -10.78 -11.41
C ALA A 273 18.00 -10.62 -12.89
N ILE A 274 17.45 -9.47 -13.27
CA ILE A 274 17.13 -9.17 -14.67
C ILE A 274 18.38 -9.05 -15.53
N ASP A 275 19.40 -8.34 -15.06
CA ASP A 275 20.61 -8.08 -15.83
C ASP A 275 21.45 -9.35 -16.07
N THR A 276 21.55 -10.21 -15.05
CA THR A 276 22.23 -11.52 -15.17
C THR A 276 21.52 -12.50 -16.12
N HIS A 277 20.21 -12.31 -16.37
CA HIS A 277 19.39 -13.16 -17.25
C HIS A 277 18.84 -12.42 -18.47
N ARG A 278 19.43 -11.28 -18.81
CA ARG A 278 18.90 -10.34 -19.81
C ARG A 278 18.65 -10.97 -21.18
N ASP A 279 19.55 -11.83 -21.65
CA ASP A 279 19.45 -12.50 -22.94
C ASP A 279 18.25 -13.44 -23.02
N TYR A 280 17.95 -14.11 -21.91
CA TYR A 280 16.78 -14.96 -21.81
C TYR A 280 15.49 -14.13 -21.69
N MET A 281 15.47 -13.16 -20.77
CA MET A 281 14.26 -12.39 -20.44
C MET A 281 13.76 -11.53 -21.61
N ARG A 282 14.68 -10.92 -22.39
CA ARG A 282 14.31 -10.05 -23.52
C ARG A 282 13.52 -10.75 -24.63
N THR A 283 13.50 -12.08 -24.65
CA THR A 283 12.76 -12.85 -25.67
C THR A 283 11.26 -12.54 -25.60
N TRP A 284 10.72 -12.35 -24.39
CA TRP A 284 9.30 -12.11 -24.18
C TRP A 284 8.98 -10.80 -23.43
N LEU A 285 9.98 -10.12 -22.88
CA LEU A 285 9.79 -8.94 -22.03
C LEU A 285 10.52 -7.72 -22.64
N PRO A 286 9.85 -6.90 -23.47
CA PRO A 286 10.49 -5.80 -24.19
C PRO A 286 11.10 -4.73 -23.27
N PHE A 287 10.52 -4.53 -22.08
CA PHE A 287 11.00 -3.54 -21.12
C PHE A 287 12.43 -3.82 -20.63
N VAL A 288 12.88 -5.08 -20.70
CA VAL A 288 14.22 -5.49 -20.25
C VAL A 288 15.29 -4.63 -20.89
N ASP A 289 15.19 -4.35 -22.18
CA ASP A 289 16.18 -3.54 -22.89
C ASP A 289 16.15 -2.06 -22.50
N ASN A 290 15.08 -1.55 -21.89
CA ASN A 290 15.02 -0.18 -21.37
C ASN A 290 15.57 -0.06 -19.95
N LEU A 291 15.59 -1.14 -19.18
CA LEU A 291 16.11 -1.16 -17.82
C LEU A 291 17.65 -1.23 -17.84
N LYS A 292 18.34 -0.10 -17.62
CA LYS A 292 19.81 0.00 -17.77
C LYS A 292 20.57 -0.03 -16.45
N SER A 293 19.93 0.29 -15.33
CA SER A 293 20.59 0.40 -14.03
C SER A 293 19.63 0.09 -12.87
N ALA A 294 20.18 -0.19 -11.70
CA ALA A 294 19.40 -0.31 -10.46
C ALA A 294 18.62 0.98 -10.12
N ALA A 295 19.12 2.15 -10.53
CA ALA A 295 18.43 3.43 -10.35
C ALA A 295 17.18 3.55 -11.24
N ASP A 296 17.17 2.89 -12.41
CA ASP A 296 15.99 2.83 -13.27
C ASP A 296 14.90 1.98 -12.61
N GLU A 297 15.29 0.83 -12.03
CA GLU A 297 14.38 -0.03 -11.26
C GLU A 297 13.86 0.69 -10.02
N GLU A 298 14.72 1.38 -9.29
CA GLU A 298 14.34 2.19 -8.13
C GLU A 298 13.34 3.29 -8.51
N SER A 299 13.53 3.92 -9.68
CA SER A 299 12.62 4.93 -10.21
C SER A 299 11.27 4.33 -10.61
N PHE A 300 11.27 3.13 -11.19
CA PHE A 300 10.06 2.38 -11.50
C PHE A 300 9.28 2.02 -10.23
N LEU A 301 9.94 1.42 -9.23
CA LEU A 301 9.30 1.06 -7.95
C LEU A 301 8.78 2.29 -7.21
N LYS A 302 9.50 3.42 -7.22
CA LYS A 302 8.99 4.69 -6.68
C LYS A 302 7.71 5.13 -7.40
N GLY A 303 7.67 5.00 -8.73
CA GLY A 303 6.48 5.30 -9.52
C GLY A 303 5.28 4.46 -9.10
N VAL A 304 5.45 3.14 -8.98
CA VAL A 304 4.39 2.21 -8.58
C VAL A 304 3.95 2.42 -7.14
N LEU A 305 4.91 2.60 -6.23
CA LEU A 305 4.62 2.67 -4.80
C LEU A 305 4.05 4.04 -4.37
N SER A 306 4.31 5.12 -5.12
CA SER A 306 3.85 6.48 -4.78
C SER A 306 2.44 6.83 -5.29
N VAL A 307 1.77 5.94 -6.02
CA VAL A 307 0.39 6.17 -6.48
C VAL A 307 -0.59 6.18 -5.28
N PRO A 308 -1.73 6.88 -5.36
CA PRO A 308 -2.76 6.83 -4.32
C PRO A 308 -3.24 5.39 -4.06
N ALA A 309 -3.60 5.07 -2.81
CA ALA A 309 -4.01 3.72 -2.40
C ALA A 309 -5.14 3.13 -3.27
N ASP A 310 -6.08 3.95 -3.71
CA ASP A 310 -7.22 3.57 -4.57
C ASP A 310 -6.80 3.20 -6.01
N SER A 311 -5.61 3.61 -6.44
CA SER A 311 -5.03 3.30 -7.75
C SER A 311 -3.82 2.38 -7.63
N TYR A 312 -3.57 1.82 -6.44
CA TYR A 312 -2.37 1.05 -6.17
C TYR A 312 -2.43 -0.36 -6.73
N GLU A 313 -1.48 -0.63 -7.62
CA GLU A 313 -1.25 -1.92 -8.26
C GLU A 313 -0.04 -2.60 -7.61
N PRO A 314 -0.26 -3.51 -6.65
CA PRO A 314 0.84 -4.15 -5.95
C PRO A 314 1.64 -5.06 -6.88
N ILE A 315 2.96 -4.98 -6.70
CA ILE A 315 3.93 -5.88 -7.30
C ILE A 315 4.54 -6.72 -6.18
N PHE A 316 4.67 -8.01 -6.44
CA PHE A 316 5.23 -8.95 -5.48
C PHE A 316 6.49 -9.60 -6.04
N GLY A 317 7.54 -9.62 -5.22
CA GLY A 317 8.70 -10.45 -5.44
C GLY A 317 8.48 -11.87 -4.94
N ILE A 318 8.99 -12.81 -5.72
CA ILE A 318 9.04 -14.23 -5.38
C ILE A 318 10.44 -14.49 -4.82
N TRP A 319 10.54 -14.96 -3.59
CA TRP A 319 11.82 -15.11 -2.86
C TRP A 319 11.99 -16.54 -2.34
N ASN A 320 13.21 -17.06 -2.45
CA ASN A 320 13.59 -18.33 -1.84
C ASN A 320 13.95 -18.17 -0.34
N LYS A 321 14.26 -19.28 0.34
CA LYS A 321 14.69 -19.29 1.76
C LYS A 321 15.96 -18.49 2.04
N GLN A 322 16.82 -18.35 1.03
CA GLN A 322 18.08 -17.61 1.11
C GLN A 322 17.88 -16.11 0.89
N ASN A 323 16.64 -15.66 0.72
CA ASN A 323 16.28 -14.27 0.45
C ASN A 323 16.80 -13.77 -0.92
N GLU A 324 16.89 -14.67 -1.90
CA GLU A 324 17.22 -14.36 -3.28
C GLU A 324 15.94 -14.24 -4.11
N ILE A 325 15.90 -13.25 -5.00
CA ILE A 325 14.76 -13.03 -5.89
C ILE A 325 14.73 -14.12 -6.98
N CYS A 326 13.59 -14.80 -7.11
CA CYS A 326 13.34 -15.83 -8.11
C CYS A 326 12.49 -15.31 -9.29
N GLY A 327 11.72 -14.26 -9.06
CA GLY A 327 10.74 -13.74 -10.02
C GLY A 327 9.93 -12.56 -9.49
N LEU A 328 9.10 -11.98 -10.35
CA LEU A 328 8.09 -11.00 -10.00
C LEU A 328 6.71 -11.46 -10.51
N VAL A 329 5.67 -11.10 -9.78
CA VAL A 329 4.27 -11.21 -10.20
C VAL A 329 3.47 -10.05 -9.60
N GLY A 330 2.56 -9.46 -10.36
CA GLY A 330 1.80 -8.32 -9.88
C GLY A 330 0.71 -7.88 -10.83
N PHE A 331 -0.01 -6.84 -10.43
CA PHE A 331 -0.96 -6.18 -11.32
C PHE A 331 -0.22 -5.23 -12.26
N HIS A 332 -0.57 -5.27 -13.53
CA HIS A 332 0.06 -4.50 -14.60
C HIS A 332 -0.88 -3.43 -15.17
N PHE A 333 -2.19 -3.68 -15.15
CA PHE A 333 -3.21 -2.71 -15.56
C PHE A 333 -4.56 -3.02 -14.92
N SER A 334 -5.05 -2.08 -14.12
CA SER A 334 -6.26 -2.22 -13.32
C SER A 334 -7.23 -1.11 -13.64
N ASP A 335 -8.46 -1.51 -13.89
CA ASP A 335 -9.61 -0.63 -14.05
C ASP A 335 -10.55 -0.94 -12.89
N PHE A 336 -10.21 -0.34 -11.75
CA PHE A 336 -10.89 -0.55 -10.47
C PHE A 336 -12.38 -0.15 -10.54
N ALA A 337 -12.73 0.84 -11.37
CA ALA A 337 -14.12 1.23 -11.58
C ALA A 337 -14.95 0.11 -12.22
N ASN A 338 -14.32 -0.72 -13.07
CA ASN A 338 -14.95 -1.91 -13.66
C ASN A 338 -14.57 -3.21 -12.94
N HIS A 339 -13.92 -3.13 -11.77
CA HIS A 339 -13.48 -4.27 -10.98
C HIS A 339 -12.67 -5.29 -11.79
N ARG A 340 -11.76 -4.83 -12.66
CA ARG A 340 -10.91 -5.71 -13.49
C ARG A 340 -9.43 -5.38 -13.35
N THR A 341 -8.59 -6.42 -13.44
CA THR A 341 -7.13 -6.27 -13.42
C THR A 341 -6.45 -7.24 -14.38
N GLU A 342 -5.22 -6.92 -14.76
CA GLU A 342 -4.31 -7.74 -15.55
C GLU A 342 -3.12 -8.18 -14.70
N ILE A 343 -2.82 -9.48 -14.70
CA ILE A 343 -1.64 -10.03 -14.02
C ILE A 343 -0.50 -10.17 -15.02
N GLY A 344 0.66 -9.60 -14.65
CA GLY A 344 1.94 -9.81 -15.32
C GLY A 344 2.92 -10.57 -14.41
N TYR A 345 3.82 -11.36 -15.00
CA TYR A 345 4.83 -12.11 -14.24
C TYR A 345 6.05 -12.50 -15.05
N TRP A 346 7.14 -12.79 -14.34
CA TRP A 346 8.31 -13.50 -14.85
C TRP A 346 9.00 -14.31 -13.76
N LEU A 347 9.72 -15.35 -14.18
CA LEU A 347 10.45 -16.25 -13.28
C LEU A 347 11.79 -16.60 -13.92
N LEU A 348 12.87 -16.57 -13.13
CA LEU A 348 14.20 -16.94 -13.57
C LEU A 348 14.24 -18.41 -14.05
N PRO A 349 15.05 -18.75 -15.08
CA PRO A 349 15.04 -20.07 -15.73
C PRO A 349 15.18 -21.26 -14.77
N GLU A 350 16.07 -21.15 -13.77
CA GLU A 350 16.38 -22.19 -12.79
C GLU A 350 15.22 -22.50 -11.82
N TYR A 351 14.21 -21.62 -11.75
CA TYR A 351 13.01 -21.79 -10.94
C TYR A 351 11.79 -22.25 -11.76
N GLN A 352 11.93 -22.39 -13.08
CA GLN A 352 10.85 -22.84 -13.96
C GLN A 352 10.57 -24.33 -13.83
N HIS A 353 9.44 -24.78 -14.38
CA HIS A 353 8.97 -26.18 -14.38
C HIS A 353 8.71 -26.81 -13.00
N GLN A 354 8.77 -26.02 -11.93
CA GLN A 354 8.50 -26.47 -10.55
C GLN A 354 7.11 -26.07 -10.03
N GLY A 355 6.25 -25.49 -10.88
CA GLY A 355 4.91 -25.03 -10.49
C GLY A 355 4.86 -23.73 -9.67
N ILE A 356 6.01 -23.08 -9.42
CA ILE A 356 6.12 -21.88 -8.57
C ILE A 356 5.19 -20.76 -9.05
N MET A 357 5.32 -20.35 -10.31
CA MET A 357 4.53 -19.24 -10.84
C MET A 357 3.03 -19.56 -10.84
N THR A 358 2.64 -20.81 -11.13
CA THR A 358 1.23 -21.22 -11.07
C THR A 358 0.66 -21.10 -9.65
N ALA A 359 1.43 -21.48 -8.64
CA ALA A 359 1.02 -21.32 -7.25
C ALA A 359 0.92 -19.83 -6.86
N CYS A 360 1.87 -19.01 -7.30
CA CYS A 360 1.86 -17.56 -7.05
C CYS A 360 0.65 -16.88 -7.72
N VAL A 361 0.40 -17.14 -9.01
CA VAL A 361 -0.75 -16.56 -9.74
C VAL A 361 -2.06 -17.03 -9.13
N ARG A 362 -2.19 -18.31 -8.73
CA ARG A 362 -3.37 -18.80 -8.02
C ARG A 362 -3.65 -18.00 -6.75
N ARG A 363 -2.62 -17.84 -5.90
CA ARG A 363 -2.75 -17.07 -4.65
C ARG A 363 -3.09 -15.60 -4.92
N LEU A 364 -2.50 -15.00 -5.94
CA LEU A 364 -2.78 -13.62 -6.31
C LEU A 364 -4.21 -13.44 -6.84
N CYS A 365 -4.73 -14.39 -7.62
CA CYS A 365 -6.13 -14.38 -8.06
C CYS A 365 -7.11 -14.44 -6.89
N GLN A 366 -6.87 -15.33 -5.92
CA GLN A 366 -7.68 -15.44 -4.71
C GLN A 366 -7.68 -14.12 -3.94
N TRP A 367 -6.48 -13.59 -3.69
CA TRP A 367 -6.32 -12.34 -2.97
C TRP A 367 -6.99 -11.14 -3.69
N ALA A 368 -6.90 -11.07 -5.02
CA ALA A 368 -7.55 -10.03 -5.82
C ALA A 368 -9.08 -10.04 -5.63
N VAL A 369 -9.69 -11.23 -5.62
CA VAL A 369 -11.13 -11.41 -5.44
C VAL A 369 -11.57 -11.10 -4.00
N GLU A 370 -10.81 -11.58 -3.01
CA GLU A 370 -11.17 -11.52 -1.59
C GLU A 370 -10.90 -10.14 -0.97
N ALA A 371 -9.72 -9.58 -1.22
CA ALA A 371 -9.25 -8.36 -0.54
C ALA A 371 -9.46 -7.09 -1.37
N LYS A 372 -9.55 -7.20 -2.70
CA LYS A 372 -9.65 -6.05 -3.62
C LYS A 372 -10.98 -5.99 -4.38
N ASP A 373 -11.91 -6.90 -4.10
CA ASP A 373 -13.21 -7.04 -4.77
C ASP A 373 -13.12 -6.99 -6.31
N ILE A 374 -12.09 -7.67 -6.86
CA ILE A 374 -11.92 -7.79 -8.30
C ILE A 374 -12.91 -8.84 -8.84
N LYS A 375 -13.65 -8.47 -9.88
CA LYS A 375 -14.62 -9.30 -10.59
C LYS A 375 -13.99 -10.10 -11.72
N ARG A 376 -12.99 -9.55 -12.40
CA ARG A 376 -12.39 -10.12 -13.61
C ARG A 376 -10.88 -9.97 -13.60
N ILE A 377 -10.18 -11.07 -13.85
CA ILE A 377 -8.71 -11.09 -13.94
C ILE A 377 -8.33 -11.54 -15.34
N GLN A 378 -7.40 -10.84 -15.98
CA GLN A 378 -6.88 -11.20 -17.30
C GLN A 378 -5.39 -11.48 -17.28
N ILE A 379 -4.94 -12.33 -18.20
CA ILE A 379 -3.53 -12.60 -18.47
C ILE A 379 -3.34 -12.53 -19.98
N ARG A 380 -2.35 -11.75 -20.41
CA ARG A 380 -1.97 -11.57 -21.82
C ARG A 380 -0.63 -12.24 -22.06
N CYS A 381 -0.53 -13.05 -23.11
CA CYS A 381 0.66 -13.83 -23.41
C CYS A 381 0.91 -13.87 -24.90
N ALA A 382 2.16 -13.65 -25.35
CA ALA A 382 2.53 -13.92 -26.73
C ALA A 382 2.17 -15.35 -27.13
N THR A 383 1.58 -15.55 -28.31
CA THR A 383 1.11 -16.88 -28.77
C THR A 383 2.23 -17.92 -28.81
N GLY A 384 3.46 -17.49 -29.12
CA GLY A 384 4.66 -18.33 -29.11
C GLY A 384 5.23 -18.65 -27.72
N ASN A 385 4.79 -17.97 -26.66
CA ASN A 385 5.30 -18.19 -25.30
C ASN A 385 4.55 -19.35 -24.62
N THR A 386 4.90 -20.58 -24.98
CA THR A 386 4.23 -21.80 -24.47
C THR A 386 4.24 -21.88 -22.94
N ALA A 387 5.34 -21.46 -22.29
CA ALA A 387 5.46 -21.49 -20.85
C ALA A 387 4.44 -20.56 -20.16
N SER A 388 4.29 -19.33 -20.66
CA SER A 388 3.32 -18.39 -20.11
C SER A 388 1.88 -18.81 -20.40
N ASN A 389 1.57 -19.25 -21.63
CA ASN A 389 0.22 -19.76 -21.99
C ASN A 389 -0.22 -20.96 -21.14
N GLY A 390 0.72 -21.80 -20.70
CA GLY A 390 0.41 -22.96 -19.86
C GLY A 390 -0.04 -22.61 -18.43
N ILE A 391 0.16 -21.38 -17.96
CA ILE A 391 -0.28 -20.94 -16.63
C ILE A 391 -1.79 -20.66 -16.58
N PRO A 392 -2.37 -19.75 -17.40
CA PRO A 392 -3.81 -19.49 -17.39
C PRO A 392 -4.62 -20.76 -17.69
N VAL A 393 -4.15 -21.61 -18.60
CA VAL A 393 -4.81 -22.91 -18.90
C VAL A 393 -4.89 -23.81 -17.67
N ARG A 394 -3.79 -23.96 -16.91
CA ARG A 394 -3.78 -24.77 -15.68
C ARG A 394 -4.62 -24.18 -14.54
N LEU A 395 -4.84 -22.86 -14.58
CA LEU A 395 -5.67 -22.15 -13.61
C LEU A 395 -7.11 -21.97 -14.10
N GLY A 396 -7.50 -22.64 -15.18
CA GLY A 396 -8.87 -22.64 -15.69
C GLY A 396 -9.34 -21.29 -16.25
N PHE A 397 -8.43 -20.41 -16.65
CA PHE A 397 -8.78 -19.21 -17.41
C PHE A 397 -9.30 -19.61 -18.79
N ARG A 398 -10.26 -18.86 -19.31
CA ARG A 398 -10.79 -19.02 -20.66
C ARG A 398 -10.00 -18.17 -21.65
N LEU A 399 -9.63 -18.77 -22.78
CA LEU A 399 -9.09 -18.02 -23.92
C LEU A 399 -10.25 -17.28 -24.60
N GLU A 400 -10.19 -15.95 -24.64
CA GLU A 400 -11.23 -15.13 -25.27
C GLU A 400 -10.91 -14.79 -26.72
N GLY A 401 -9.63 -14.70 -27.06
CA GLY A 401 -9.19 -14.41 -28.40
C GLY A 401 -7.71 -14.12 -28.51
N THR A 402 -7.31 -13.77 -29.74
CA THR A 402 -5.95 -13.40 -30.09
C THR A 402 -5.94 -11.97 -30.60
N GLU A 403 -5.25 -11.10 -29.88
CA GLU A 403 -4.93 -9.75 -30.32
C GLU A 403 -3.78 -9.82 -31.33
N ARG A 404 -4.05 -9.41 -32.56
CA ARG A 404 -3.07 -9.46 -33.65
C ARG A 404 -2.07 -8.33 -33.52
N ALA A 405 -0.77 -8.63 -33.62
CA ALA A 405 0.31 -7.67 -33.45
C ALA A 405 0.21 -6.84 -32.15
N GLY A 406 -0.18 -7.50 -31.05
CA GLY A 406 -0.49 -6.85 -29.77
C GLY A 406 0.72 -6.34 -29.00
N GLU A 407 1.93 -6.84 -29.27
CA GLU A 407 3.14 -6.39 -28.60
C GLU A 407 4.37 -6.38 -29.51
N LEU A 408 5.17 -5.31 -29.43
CA LEU A 408 6.45 -5.20 -30.12
C LEU A 408 7.55 -5.85 -29.27
N LEU A 409 8.13 -6.95 -29.75
CA LEU A 409 9.21 -7.64 -29.06
C LEU A 409 10.56 -6.95 -29.26
N ALA A 410 11.53 -7.27 -28.40
CA ALA A 410 12.91 -6.79 -28.52
C ALA A 410 13.58 -7.20 -29.86
N SER A 411 13.08 -8.24 -30.53
CA SER A 411 13.51 -8.63 -31.87
C SER A 411 13.14 -7.62 -32.96
N GLY A 412 12.22 -6.69 -32.68
CA GLY A 412 11.64 -5.76 -33.65
C GLY A 412 10.41 -6.31 -34.38
N GLU A 413 9.98 -7.53 -34.07
CA GLU A 413 8.77 -8.15 -34.62
C GLU A 413 7.57 -7.94 -33.70
N TYR A 414 6.38 -7.82 -34.30
CA TYR A 414 5.13 -7.78 -33.55
C TYR A 414 4.63 -9.19 -33.29
N ALA A 415 4.39 -9.52 -32.02
CA ALA A 415 3.80 -10.79 -31.60
C ALA A 415 2.28 -10.66 -31.48
N ASP A 416 1.58 -11.71 -31.91
CA ASP A 416 0.18 -11.93 -31.55
C ASP A 416 0.08 -12.30 -30.06
N ILE A 417 -0.95 -11.82 -29.38
CA ILE A 417 -1.15 -11.97 -27.94
C ILE A 417 -2.46 -12.73 -27.67
N HIS A 418 -2.38 -13.89 -27.03
CA HIS A 418 -3.56 -14.53 -26.43
C HIS A 418 -4.03 -13.73 -25.23
N VAL A 419 -5.35 -13.50 -25.17
CA VAL A 419 -6.04 -12.87 -24.04
C VAL A 419 -6.83 -13.92 -23.29
N TYR A 420 -6.39 -14.25 -22.09
CA TYR A 420 -7.07 -15.15 -21.17
C TYR A 420 -7.79 -14.35 -20.09
N SER A 421 -8.94 -14.84 -19.63
CA SER A 421 -9.66 -14.25 -18.50
C SER A 421 -10.22 -15.30 -17.57
N ILE A 422 -10.44 -14.91 -16.32
CA ILE A 422 -11.24 -15.65 -15.36
C ILE A 422 -12.11 -14.69 -14.56
N LEU A 423 -13.33 -15.10 -14.26
CA LEU A 423 -14.26 -14.33 -13.44
C LEU A 423 -14.18 -14.79 -11.97
N LYS A 424 -14.56 -13.88 -11.06
CA LYS A 424 -14.72 -14.14 -9.63
C LYS A 424 -15.55 -15.39 -9.36
N GLU A 425 -16.67 -15.56 -10.07
CA GLU A 425 -17.54 -16.73 -9.93
C GLU A 425 -16.80 -18.01 -10.31
N GLU A 426 -16.02 -18.00 -11.39
CA GLU A 426 -15.30 -19.17 -11.86
C GLU A 426 -14.15 -19.53 -10.93
N LEU A 427 -13.46 -18.54 -10.35
CA LEU A 427 -12.48 -18.76 -9.30
C LEU A 427 -13.12 -19.37 -8.04
N MET A 428 -14.30 -18.89 -7.64
CA MET A 428 -15.04 -19.39 -6.48
C MET A 428 -15.66 -20.77 -6.73
N GLU A 429 -16.15 -21.04 -7.94
CA GLU A 429 -16.66 -22.34 -8.39
C GLU A 429 -15.53 -23.37 -8.53
N GLN A 430 -14.36 -22.96 -9.02
CA GLN A 430 -13.14 -23.77 -8.99
C GLN A 430 -12.66 -24.05 -7.57
N GLN A 431 -13.06 -23.24 -6.58
CA GLN A 431 -12.63 -23.38 -5.19
C GLN A 431 -13.48 -24.35 -4.37
N ILE A 432 -14.76 -24.59 -4.71
CA ILE A 432 -15.62 -25.48 -3.90
C ILE A 432 -16.61 -26.24 -4.78
N GLN A 433 -16.15 -27.35 -5.37
CA GLN A 433 -17.05 -28.46 -5.66
C GLN A 433 -16.99 -29.45 -4.49
N LEU A 434 -18.07 -29.52 -3.71
CA LEU A 434 -18.30 -30.61 -2.78
C LEU A 434 -19.33 -31.56 -3.40
N ASN A 435 -19.21 -32.84 -3.10
CA ASN A 435 -20.24 -33.82 -3.46
C ASN A 435 -21.58 -33.42 -2.80
N GLU A 436 -22.69 -33.64 -3.50
CA GLU A 436 -24.02 -33.38 -2.94
C GLU A 436 -24.26 -34.26 -1.70
N HIS A 437 -24.75 -33.64 -0.63
CA HIS A 437 -25.17 -34.38 0.56
C HIS A 437 -26.59 -34.91 0.39
N ASN A 438 -26.73 -36.22 0.18
CA ASN A 438 -28.01 -36.87 -0.17
C ASN A 438 -29.02 -37.04 0.99
N LYS A 439 -28.86 -36.33 2.12
CA LYS A 439 -29.76 -36.43 3.28
C LYS A 439 -30.16 -35.05 3.80
N GLN A 440 -31.44 -34.91 4.18
CA GLN A 440 -31.93 -33.75 4.93
C GLN A 440 -31.40 -33.82 6.36
N GLU A 441 -30.62 -32.83 6.75
CA GLU A 441 -29.92 -32.84 8.04
C GLU A 441 -30.53 -31.87 9.05
N TYR A 442 -30.26 -32.16 10.32
CA TYR A 442 -30.55 -31.26 11.43
C TYR A 442 -29.24 -30.87 12.10
N PRO A 443 -28.75 -29.63 11.90
CA PRO A 443 -27.40 -29.23 12.29
C PRO A 443 -27.02 -29.52 13.75
N PRO A 444 -27.90 -29.28 14.75
CA PRO A 444 -27.62 -29.63 16.14
C PRO A 444 -27.27 -31.10 16.35
N MET A 445 -28.01 -31.99 15.69
CA MET A 445 -27.84 -33.43 15.84
C MET A 445 -26.59 -33.93 15.10
N HIS A 446 -26.26 -33.32 13.96
CA HIS A 446 -25.05 -33.67 13.23
C HIS A 446 -23.79 -33.21 13.98
N THR A 447 -23.74 -31.98 14.51
CA THR A 447 -22.63 -31.56 15.36
C THR A 447 -22.51 -32.42 16.64
N THR A 448 -23.64 -32.90 17.18
CA THR A 448 -23.61 -33.86 18.31
C THR A 448 -22.92 -35.17 17.94
N GLU A 449 -23.11 -35.70 16.74
CA GLU A 449 -22.41 -36.90 16.26
C GLU A 449 -20.89 -36.70 16.31
N HIS A 450 -20.38 -35.54 15.89
CA HIS A 450 -18.95 -35.22 15.97
C HIS A 450 -18.42 -35.30 17.40
N ILE A 451 -19.13 -34.67 18.34
CA ILE A 451 -18.77 -34.67 19.76
C ILE A 451 -18.82 -36.10 20.32
N VAL A 452 -19.87 -36.87 20.03
CA VAL A 452 -20.00 -38.26 20.49
C VAL A 452 -18.87 -39.12 19.92
N ASN A 453 -18.60 -39.06 18.61
CA ASN A 453 -17.54 -39.84 17.97
C ASN A 453 -16.18 -39.60 18.63
N GLN A 454 -15.85 -38.33 18.84
CA GLN A 454 -14.57 -37.98 19.46
C GLN A 454 -14.51 -38.36 20.95
N THR A 455 -15.64 -38.27 21.66
CA THR A 455 -15.74 -38.72 23.06
C THR A 455 -15.59 -40.24 23.15
N MET A 456 -16.16 -40.99 22.20
CA MET A 456 -16.03 -42.44 22.10
C MET A 456 -14.58 -42.86 21.85
N ILE A 457 -13.88 -42.17 20.93
CA ILE A 457 -12.44 -42.38 20.70
C ILE A 457 -11.64 -42.18 22.00
N ARG A 458 -11.90 -41.09 22.71
CA ARG A 458 -11.16 -40.74 23.95
C ARG A 458 -11.45 -41.70 25.11
N LEU A 459 -12.70 -42.10 25.31
CA LEU A 459 -13.11 -42.93 26.46
C LEU A 459 -12.94 -44.43 26.23
N PHE A 460 -13.14 -44.91 25.00
CA PHE A 460 -13.16 -46.34 24.69
C PHE A 460 -12.01 -46.78 23.77
N GLY A 461 -11.21 -45.85 23.24
CA GLY A 461 -10.12 -46.17 22.31
C GLY A 461 -10.60 -46.80 21.00
N CYS A 462 -11.88 -46.65 20.67
CA CYS A 462 -12.45 -47.16 19.43
C CYS A 462 -12.33 -46.12 18.32
N GLY A 463 -12.60 -46.52 17.08
CA GLY A 463 -12.76 -45.57 15.97
C GLY A 463 -14.09 -44.80 16.06
N ARG A 464 -14.32 -43.92 15.06
CA ARG A 464 -15.63 -43.29 14.82
C ARG A 464 -16.68 -44.37 14.52
N SER A 465 -17.96 -44.04 14.62
CA SER A 465 -19.07 -44.95 14.38
C SER A 465 -18.95 -45.68 13.03
N VAL A 466 -19.36 -46.95 13.00
CA VAL A 466 -19.42 -47.78 11.79
C VAL A 466 -20.74 -47.57 11.02
N SER A 467 -21.77 -47.09 11.71
CA SER A 467 -23.04 -46.70 11.10
C SER A 467 -23.62 -45.51 11.87
N ALA A 468 -24.09 -44.51 11.12
CA ALA A 468 -24.73 -43.32 11.67
C ALA A 468 -26.07 -43.09 10.98
N HIS A 469 -27.12 -42.93 11.80
CA HIS A 469 -28.42 -42.47 11.36
C HIS A 469 -28.82 -41.27 12.20
N ILE A 470 -28.64 -40.10 11.60
CA ILE A 470 -28.84 -38.79 12.22
C ILE A 470 -30.20 -38.24 11.79
N GLU A 471 -31.06 -38.03 12.76
CA GLU A 471 -32.46 -37.65 12.58
C GLU A 471 -32.83 -36.58 13.61
N ARG A 472 -33.74 -35.66 13.26
CA ARG A 472 -34.06 -34.52 14.15
C ARG A 472 -34.57 -34.94 15.53
N LYS A 473 -35.37 -36.00 15.62
CA LYS A 473 -36.03 -36.42 16.88
C LYS A 473 -35.23 -37.45 17.68
N LYS A 474 -34.58 -38.40 16.99
CA LYS A 474 -33.92 -39.55 17.62
C LYS A 474 -32.89 -40.13 16.66
N SER A 475 -31.64 -40.12 17.07
CA SER A 475 -30.52 -40.63 16.28
C SER A 475 -29.99 -41.94 16.84
N LYS A 476 -29.24 -42.68 16.03
CA LYS A 476 -28.51 -43.87 16.47
C LYS A 476 -27.10 -43.91 15.87
N LEU A 477 -26.17 -44.41 16.66
CA LEU A 477 -24.77 -44.63 16.28
C LEU A 477 -24.35 -46.04 16.69
N ASP A 478 -23.66 -46.72 15.79
CA ASP A 478 -23.12 -48.05 16.04
C ASP A 478 -21.59 -47.98 16.16
N TYR A 479 -21.04 -48.59 17.19
CA TYR A 479 -19.59 -48.70 17.44
C TYR A 479 -19.17 -50.15 17.54
N ARG A 480 -17.95 -50.47 17.09
CA ARG A 480 -17.30 -51.75 17.38
C ARG A 480 -16.43 -51.58 18.62
N LEU A 481 -16.69 -52.37 19.66
CA LEU A 481 -16.00 -52.31 20.95
C LEU A 481 -15.51 -53.70 21.35
N ASN A 482 -14.48 -53.78 22.19
CA ASN A 482 -13.97 -55.09 22.63
C ASN A 482 -14.90 -55.80 23.64
N ALA A 483 -15.72 -55.03 24.36
CA ALA A 483 -16.68 -55.51 25.35
C ALA A 483 -17.88 -54.55 25.44
N CYS A 484 -19.00 -55.06 25.98
CA CYS A 484 -20.18 -54.25 26.27
C CYS A 484 -19.84 -53.15 27.29
N PRO A 485 -20.18 -51.87 27.02
CA PRO A 485 -20.01 -50.79 27.99
C PRO A 485 -20.80 -51.03 29.27
N THR A 486 -20.16 -50.80 30.41
CA THR A 486 -20.84 -50.79 31.71
C THR A 486 -21.74 -49.56 31.85
N GLU A 487 -22.78 -49.65 32.67
CA GLU A 487 -23.66 -48.51 33.00
C GLU A 487 -22.88 -47.25 33.44
N LYS A 488 -21.80 -47.45 34.20
CA LYS A 488 -20.91 -46.35 34.62
C LYS A 488 -20.24 -45.66 33.42
N GLN A 489 -19.73 -46.44 32.47
CA GLN A 489 -19.10 -45.89 31.26
C GLN A 489 -20.11 -45.18 30.36
N ILE A 490 -21.34 -45.70 30.27
CA ILE A 490 -22.42 -45.07 29.51
C ILE A 490 -22.80 -43.72 30.13
N LYS A 491 -22.92 -43.66 31.46
CA LYS A 491 -23.16 -42.39 32.18
C LYS A 491 -22.02 -41.40 31.96
N SER A 492 -20.77 -41.84 32.07
CA SER A 492 -19.59 -40.97 31.82
C SER A 492 -19.52 -40.47 30.38
N LEU A 493 -19.96 -41.25 29.40
CA LEU A 493 -20.09 -40.80 28.01
C LEU A 493 -21.12 -39.66 27.89
N GLU A 494 -22.31 -39.84 28.47
CA GLU A 494 -23.35 -38.79 28.45
C GLU A 494 -22.88 -37.51 29.16
N GLU A 495 -22.22 -37.62 30.30
CA GLU A 495 -21.66 -36.48 31.04
C GLU A 495 -20.59 -35.76 30.22
N ALA A 496 -19.61 -36.49 29.67
CA ALA A 496 -18.53 -35.90 28.87
C ALA A 496 -19.03 -35.18 27.60
N VAL A 497 -20.04 -35.73 26.91
CA VAL A 497 -20.63 -35.07 25.74
C VAL A 497 -21.30 -33.74 26.14
N ASN A 498 -22.06 -33.74 27.24
CA ASN A 498 -22.73 -32.53 27.72
C ASN A 498 -21.73 -31.48 28.26
N GLU A 499 -20.61 -31.90 28.86
CA GLU A 499 -19.53 -31.00 29.26
C GLU A 499 -18.93 -30.27 28.06
N VAL A 500 -18.72 -30.97 26.93
CA VAL A 500 -18.23 -30.33 25.70
C VAL A 500 -19.23 -29.33 25.15
N ILE A 501 -20.52 -29.67 25.16
CA ILE A 501 -21.59 -28.76 24.73
C ILE A 501 -21.61 -27.49 25.59
N ALA A 502 -21.45 -27.64 26.91
CA ALA A 502 -21.43 -26.53 27.85
C ALA A 502 -20.20 -25.60 27.72
N ARG A 503 -19.16 -26.00 26.96
CA ARG A 503 -17.98 -25.15 26.70
C ARG A 503 -18.22 -24.06 25.64
N HIS A 504 -19.36 -24.09 24.93
CA HIS A 504 -19.71 -23.10 23.90
C HIS A 504 -18.62 -22.95 22.82
N LEU A 505 -18.06 -24.07 22.38
CA LEU A 505 -17.02 -24.12 21.37
C LEU A 505 -17.55 -23.62 20.00
N PRO A 506 -16.77 -22.80 19.28
CA PRO A 506 -17.09 -22.41 17.91
C PRO A 506 -16.98 -23.63 16.99
N VAL A 507 -17.88 -23.72 16.02
CA VAL A 507 -17.84 -24.73 14.96
C VAL A 507 -17.45 -24.04 13.66
N THR A 508 -16.29 -24.40 13.13
CA THR A 508 -15.71 -23.73 11.96
C THR A 508 -15.44 -24.73 10.85
N THR A 509 -15.43 -24.25 9.61
CA THR A 509 -15.12 -25.06 8.44
C THR A 509 -13.90 -24.52 7.71
N GLU A 510 -13.05 -25.41 7.22
CA GLU A 510 -11.98 -25.10 6.28
C GLU A 510 -12.06 -26.07 5.08
N PHE A 511 -11.55 -25.63 3.94
CA PHE A 511 -11.49 -26.44 2.72
C PHE A 511 -10.03 -26.71 2.41
N ILE A 512 -9.71 -27.99 2.20
CA ILE A 512 -8.36 -28.44 1.86
C ILE A 512 -8.43 -29.44 0.72
N THR A 513 -7.33 -29.63 0.01
CA THR A 513 -7.20 -30.67 -1.00
C THR A 513 -7.09 -32.06 -0.36
N GLN A 514 -7.46 -33.11 -1.10
CA GLN A 514 -7.23 -34.50 -0.67
C GLN A 514 -5.73 -34.78 -0.40
N GLU A 515 -4.82 -34.11 -1.11
CA GLU A 515 -3.38 -34.22 -0.88
C GLU A 515 -2.99 -33.65 0.50
N GLU A 516 -3.50 -32.47 0.87
CA GLU A 516 -3.29 -31.87 2.20
C GLU A 516 -3.97 -32.66 3.32
N ALA A 517 -5.07 -33.35 3.03
CA ALA A 517 -5.77 -34.21 3.97
C ALA A 517 -5.02 -35.53 4.25
N LYS A 518 -4.12 -35.93 3.34
CA LYS A 518 -3.39 -37.20 3.41
C LYS A 518 -2.47 -37.26 4.62
N GLY A 519 -2.63 -38.30 5.43
CA GLY A 519 -1.86 -38.48 6.67
C GLY A 519 -2.39 -37.71 7.89
N ARG A 520 -3.37 -36.82 7.70
CA ARG A 520 -4.09 -36.12 8.78
C ARG A 520 -5.49 -36.71 9.02
N PHE A 521 -6.14 -37.21 7.97
CA PHE A 521 -7.46 -37.83 8.03
C PHE A 521 -7.48 -39.21 7.36
N ASP A 522 -8.45 -40.04 7.76
CA ASP A 522 -8.74 -41.32 7.10
C ASP A 522 -9.53 -41.09 5.81
N LEU A 523 -8.84 -41.22 4.67
CA LEU A 523 -9.40 -40.98 3.34
C LEU A 523 -10.16 -42.19 2.80
N GLU A 524 -10.08 -43.38 3.42
CA GLU A 524 -10.79 -44.59 2.95
C GLU A 524 -12.31 -44.45 3.02
N ARG A 525 -12.80 -43.47 3.80
CA ARG A 525 -14.23 -43.17 3.96
C ARG A 525 -14.80 -42.24 2.89
N LEU A 526 -13.96 -41.67 2.04
CA LEU A 526 -14.42 -40.87 0.91
C LEU A 526 -15.02 -41.79 -0.18
N PRO A 527 -16.11 -41.39 -0.84
CA PRO A 527 -16.64 -42.15 -1.97
C PRO A 527 -15.64 -42.13 -3.15
N GLU A 528 -15.73 -43.12 -4.05
CA GLU A 528 -14.81 -43.24 -5.20
C GLU A 528 -14.86 -42.01 -6.14
N ASP A 529 -15.96 -41.26 -6.14
CA ASP A 529 -16.18 -40.03 -6.89
C ASP A 529 -16.02 -38.75 -6.04
N ALA A 530 -15.27 -38.82 -4.93
CA ALA A 530 -15.00 -37.66 -4.10
C ALA A 530 -14.24 -36.57 -4.87
N SER A 531 -14.75 -35.34 -4.81
CA SER A 531 -14.05 -34.14 -5.30
C SER A 531 -12.65 -34.01 -4.71
N GLU A 532 -11.70 -33.47 -5.48
CA GLU A 532 -10.32 -33.18 -5.04
C GLU A 532 -10.28 -32.26 -3.81
N THR A 533 -11.31 -31.44 -3.61
CA THR A 533 -11.45 -30.58 -2.42
C THR A 533 -12.37 -31.24 -1.40
N VAL A 534 -11.89 -31.32 -0.15
CA VAL A 534 -12.64 -31.85 0.99
C VAL A 534 -12.86 -30.76 2.05
N ARG A 535 -14.01 -30.82 2.73
CA ARG A 535 -14.34 -29.89 3.80
C ARG A 535 -14.02 -30.50 5.17
N VAL A 536 -13.20 -29.82 5.94
CA VAL A 536 -12.89 -30.15 7.33
C VAL A 536 -13.81 -29.34 8.23
N VAL A 537 -14.47 -30.02 9.17
CA VAL A 537 -15.29 -29.41 10.21
C VAL A 537 -14.55 -29.53 11.54
N LYS A 538 -14.40 -28.41 12.24
CA LYS A 538 -13.77 -28.30 13.56
C LYS A 538 -14.81 -27.93 14.60
N VAL A 539 -14.85 -28.66 15.72
CA VAL A 539 -15.63 -28.31 16.91
C VAL A 539 -14.64 -27.82 17.97
N GLY A 540 -14.33 -26.52 17.93
CA GLY A 540 -13.26 -25.92 18.72
C GLY A 540 -11.94 -26.68 18.59
N ASP A 541 -11.32 -26.98 19.72
CA ASP A 541 -10.14 -27.84 19.86
C ASP A 541 -10.49 -29.31 20.16
N TYR A 542 -11.78 -29.68 20.09
CA TYR A 542 -12.27 -30.97 20.56
C TYR A 542 -12.21 -32.04 19.46
N ASP A 543 -12.87 -31.78 18.33
CA ASP A 543 -12.97 -32.68 17.17
C ASP A 543 -12.61 -31.95 15.87
N GLU A 544 -12.00 -32.70 14.96
CA GLU A 544 -11.67 -32.28 13.61
C GLU A 544 -11.91 -33.46 12.66
N CYS A 545 -12.74 -33.28 11.64
CA CYS A 545 -13.13 -34.38 10.75
C CYS A 545 -13.53 -33.89 9.35
N LEU A 546 -13.26 -34.70 8.34
CA LEU A 546 -13.84 -34.53 7.00
C LEU A 546 -15.36 -34.74 7.08
N CYS A 547 -16.13 -33.73 6.71
CA CYS A 547 -17.59 -33.80 6.72
C CYS A 547 -18.17 -32.75 5.77
N ILE A 548 -19.20 -33.12 5.00
CA ILE A 548 -19.91 -32.25 4.04
C ILE A 548 -21.31 -31.82 4.52
N GLY A 549 -21.75 -32.26 5.70
CA GLY A 549 -23.08 -31.93 6.23
C GLY A 549 -23.26 -30.52 6.80
N THR A 550 -24.38 -30.27 7.43
CA THR A 550 -24.76 -28.98 8.02
C THR A 550 -24.51 -29.03 9.52
N HIS A 551 -23.95 -27.94 10.04
CA HIS A 551 -23.53 -27.83 11.45
C HIS A 551 -24.02 -26.53 12.07
N VAL A 552 -24.24 -26.54 13.38
CA VAL A 552 -24.44 -25.30 14.16
C VAL A 552 -23.18 -24.45 14.13
N ALA A 553 -23.28 -23.14 14.38
CA ALA A 553 -22.12 -22.25 14.45
C ALA A 553 -21.43 -22.33 15.82
N ASN A 554 -22.15 -22.71 16.87
CA ASN A 554 -21.64 -22.91 18.21
C ASN A 554 -22.30 -24.10 18.90
N THR A 555 -21.53 -24.84 19.70
CA THR A 555 -22.06 -25.97 20.49
C THR A 555 -23.18 -25.59 21.46
N SER A 556 -23.30 -24.32 21.87
CA SER A 556 -24.42 -23.83 22.68
C SER A 556 -25.80 -23.99 22.02
N GLU A 557 -25.85 -24.16 20.69
CA GLU A 557 -27.09 -24.35 19.91
C GLU A 557 -27.63 -25.80 19.96
N ILE A 558 -26.89 -26.73 20.56
CA ILE A 558 -27.21 -28.17 20.53
C ILE A 558 -28.34 -28.56 21.51
N GLY A 559 -28.43 -27.89 22.65
CA GLY A 559 -29.28 -28.33 23.77
C GLY A 559 -28.63 -29.44 24.58
N THR A 560 -29.42 -30.31 25.23
CA THR A 560 -28.88 -31.36 26.12
C THR A 560 -28.84 -32.72 25.44
N PHE A 561 -27.68 -33.38 25.43
CA PHE A 561 -27.52 -34.74 24.92
C PHE A 561 -28.05 -35.78 25.93
N LYS A 562 -28.87 -36.71 25.45
CA LYS A 562 -29.47 -37.80 26.26
C LYS A 562 -29.41 -39.13 25.53
N ILE A 563 -28.76 -40.12 26.13
CA ILE A 563 -28.85 -41.54 25.73
C ILE A 563 -30.20 -42.07 26.21
N ILE A 564 -30.99 -42.64 25.28
CA ILE A 564 -32.34 -43.13 25.58
C ILE A 564 -32.44 -44.65 25.66
N SER A 565 -31.52 -45.35 25.00
CA SER A 565 -31.45 -46.82 25.01
C SER A 565 -30.17 -47.25 24.27
N HIS A 566 -29.63 -48.41 24.61
CA HIS A 566 -28.57 -49.06 23.85
C HIS A 566 -28.79 -50.58 23.78
N ASP A 567 -28.17 -51.24 22.81
CA ASP A 567 -28.10 -52.70 22.71
C ASP A 567 -26.69 -53.16 22.36
N TRP A 568 -26.37 -54.39 22.77
CA TRP A 568 -25.07 -55.02 22.54
C TRP A 568 -25.25 -56.33 21.79
N ASP A 569 -24.46 -56.51 20.75
CA ASP A 569 -24.39 -57.68 19.91
C ASP A 569 -23.01 -58.32 20.11
N GLU A 570 -22.96 -59.45 20.83
CA GLU A 570 -21.72 -60.11 21.24
C GLU A 570 -20.96 -60.71 20.05
N GLU A 571 -21.68 -61.22 19.04
CA GLU A 571 -21.10 -61.89 17.88
C GLU A 571 -20.38 -60.89 16.96
N SER A 572 -21.03 -59.76 16.68
CA SER A 572 -20.44 -58.69 15.85
C SER A 572 -19.66 -57.65 16.65
N LYS A 573 -19.59 -57.82 17.98
CA LYS A 573 -18.96 -56.89 18.93
C LYS A 573 -19.44 -55.45 18.74
N ARG A 574 -20.73 -55.30 18.40
CA ARG A 574 -21.36 -54.03 18.03
C ARG A 574 -22.19 -53.51 19.19
N TRP A 575 -21.88 -52.29 19.61
CA TRP A 575 -22.71 -51.52 20.53
C TRP A 575 -23.51 -50.47 19.75
N ARG A 576 -24.83 -50.52 19.88
CA ARG A 576 -25.73 -49.55 19.24
C ARG A 576 -26.28 -48.61 20.30
N MET A 577 -25.93 -47.33 20.20
CA MET A 577 -26.45 -46.28 21.05
C MET A 577 -27.57 -45.53 20.34
N ARG A 578 -28.68 -45.26 21.04
CA ARG A 578 -29.74 -44.35 20.57
C ARG A 578 -29.80 -43.15 21.50
N PHE A 579 -29.91 -41.96 20.93
CA PHE A 579 -29.91 -40.71 21.68
C PHE A 579 -30.86 -39.68 21.08
N LYS A 580 -31.10 -38.62 21.85
CA LYS A 580 -31.85 -37.42 21.43
C LYS A 580 -31.23 -36.17 22.03
N LEU A 581 -31.67 -35.02 21.52
CA LEU A 581 -31.42 -33.70 22.10
C LEU A 581 -32.67 -33.24 22.83
N VAL A 582 -32.50 -32.63 24.00
CA VAL A 582 -33.59 -32.12 24.87
C VAL A 582 -33.43 -30.63 25.09
#